data_AF-A0A164DCB1-F1
#
_entry.id   AF-A0A164DCB1-F1
#
_cell.length_a   1.000
_cell.length_b   1.000
_cell.length_c   1.000
_cell.angle_alpha   90.00
_cell.angle_beta   90.00
_cell.angle_gamma   90.00
#
_symmetry.space_group_name_H-M   'P 1'
#
loop_
_entity.id
_entity.type
_entity.pdbx_description
1 polymer ?
#
loop_
_entity_poly.entity_id
_entity_poly.type
_entity_poly.pdbx_seq_one_letter_code
_entity_poly.pdbx_strand_id
1 'polypeptide(L)'
;MSHQLCESSSSDSDISITSDIFWSNESPDSDLEDLQYFIQERIPRPKVNNYLSVVDQYTDEEFQRNFRMSRPTCESLIQDFADLSLYPKNNDHGGMPHRSAQEHILSFL
;
A
#
# COMPACT_ATOMS: atom_id res chain seq x y z
N MET A 1 -21.74 -37.62 -49.48
CA MET A 1 -21.73 -36.14 -49.53
C MET A 1 -20.44 -35.68 -48.90
N SER A 2 -19.44 -35.51 -49.75
CA SER A 2 -18.08 -35.15 -49.36
C SER A 2 -18.04 -33.64 -49.09
N HIS A 3 -17.73 -33.24 -47.86
CA HIS A 3 -17.47 -31.85 -47.52
C HIS A 3 -16.01 -31.54 -47.86
N GLN A 4 -15.82 -30.76 -48.93
CA GLN A 4 -14.55 -30.20 -49.33
C GLN A 4 -14.15 -29.12 -48.31
N LEU A 5 -12.98 -29.28 -47.69
CA LEU A 5 -12.34 -28.31 -46.81
C LEU A 5 -11.94 -27.08 -47.62
N CYS A 6 -12.44 -25.90 -47.24
CA CYS A 6 -11.89 -24.63 -47.71
C CYS A 6 -10.55 -24.38 -47.01
N GLU A 7 -9.49 -24.30 -47.80
CA GLU A 7 -8.19 -23.76 -47.40
C GLU A 7 -8.35 -22.26 -47.11
N SER A 8 -7.77 -21.80 -46.00
CA SER A 8 -7.54 -20.39 -45.75
C SER A 8 -6.10 -20.23 -45.33
N SER A 9 -5.31 -19.68 -46.25
CA SER A 9 -3.91 -19.31 -46.10
C SER A 9 -3.73 -18.30 -44.96
N SER A 10 -3.09 -18.73 -43.88
CA SER A 10 -2.63 -17.83 -42.81
C SER A 10 -1.24 -17.32 -43.17
N SER A 11 -1.17 -16.08 -43.64
CA SER A 11 0.10 -15.38 -43.84
C SER A 11 0.44 -14.63 -42.55
N ASP A 12 1.31 -15.21 -41.73
CA ASP A 12 1.89 -14.52 -40.57
C ASP A 12 2.91 -13.48 -41.06
N SER A 13 2.57 -12.21 -40.91
CA SER A 13 3.51 -11.10 -41.11
C SER A 13 4.04 -10.65 -39.74
N ASP A 14 5.27 -11.02 -39.44
CA ASP A 14 6.02 -10.57 -38.25
C ASP A 14 6.21 -9.05 -38.28
N ILE A 15 5.63 -8.35 -37.31
CA ILE A 15 5.79 -6.90 -37.14
C ILE A 15 7.13 -6.68 -36.42
N SER A 16 8.21 -6.52 -37.17
CA SER A 16 9.49 -6.05 -36.65
C SER A 16 9.35 -4.57 -36.30
N ILE A 17 9.10 -4.26 -35.03
CA ILE A 17 9.08 -2.88 -34.51
C ILE A 17 10.54 -2.40 -34.48
N THR A 18 10.99 -1.82 -35.59
CA THR A 18 12.28 -1.14 -35.64
C THR A 18 12.20 0.12 -34.79
N SER A 19 13.16 0.29 -33.89
CA SER A 19 13.33 1.39 -32.93
C SER A 19 13.65 2.75 -33.56
N ASP A 20 13.29 2.94 -34.84
CA ASP A 20 13.80 4.02 -35.69
C ASP A 20 12.74 5.05 -36.06
N ILE A 21 11.65 5.15 -35.29
CA ILE A 21 10.67 6.23 -35.45
C ILE A 21 10.57 6.99 -34.13
N PHE A 22 11.01 8.25 -34.19
CA PHE A 22 10.90 9.32 -33.18
C PHE A 22 12.15 9.61 -32.32
N TRP A 23 13.32 9.73 -32.95
CA TRP A 23 14.42 10.54 -32.42
C TRP A 23 14.83 11.60 -33.45
N SER A 24 14.06 12.69 -33.50
CA SER A 24 14.53 14.03 -33.90
C SER A 24 13.36 15.02 -33.84
N ASN A 25 13.31 15.86 -32.80
CA ASN A 25 13.46 17.31 -32.94
C ASN A 25 13.53 17.93 -31.54
N GLU A 26 14.65 18.59 -31.22
CA GLU A 26 14.78 19.38 -30.00
C GLU A 26 13.78 20.54 -30.02
N SER A 27 12.80 20.48 -29.12
CA SER A 27 12.16 21.66 -28.58
C SER A 27 12.35 21.59 -27.08
N PRO A 28 12.93 22.60 -26.41
CA PRO A 28 12.93 22.66 -24.97
C PRO A 28 11.48 22.89 -24.53
N ASP A 29 10.76 21.78 -24.35
CA ASP A 29 9.38 21.79 -23.88
C ASP A 29 9.41 22.15 -22.39
N SER A 30 8.96 23.36 -22.06
CA SER A 30 8.91 23.88 -20.69
C SER A 30 8.07 23.00 -19.76
N ASP A 31 7.23 22.12 -20.33
CA ASP A 31 6.39 21.16 -19.60
C ASP A 31 7.20 19.96 -19.06
N LEU A 32 8.43 19.73 -19.55
CA LEU A 32 9.31 18.66 -19.06
C LEU A 32 9.95 19.01 -17.71
N GLU A 33 10.23 20.29 -17.45
CA GLU A 33 10.73 20.76 -16.16
C GLU A 33 9.72 20.50 -15.02
N ASP A 34 8.43 20.70 -15.29
CA ASP A 34 7.36 20.42 -14.33
C ASP A 34 7.21 18.91 -14.08
N LEU A 35 7.39 18.07 -15.10
CA LEU A 35 7.37 16.61 -14.96
C LEU A 35 8.59 16.11 -14.13
N GLN A 36 9.75 16.74 -14.28
CA GLN A 36 10.95 16.46 -13.48
C GLN A 36 10.69 16.68 -11.98
N TYR A 37 9.89 17.69 -11.61
CA TYR A 37 9.50 17.93 -10.21
C TYR A 37 8.63 16.80 -9.64
N PHE A 38 7.76 16.19 -10.47
CA PHE A 38 6.98 15.01 -10.07
C PHE A 38 7.80 13.73 -10.00
N ILE A 39 8.94 13.65 -10.70
CA ILE A 39 9.92 12.55 -10.65
C ILE A 39 11.01 12.87 -9.60
N GLN A 40 10.70 13.62 -8.54
CA GLN A 40 11.58 13.67 -7.39
C GLN A 40 11.67 12.27 -6.76
N GLU A 41 12.90 11.81 -6.50
CA GLU A 41 13.13 10.59 -5.75
C GLU A 41 12.42 10.67 -4.40
N ARG A 42 11.53 9.71 -4.14
CA ARG A 42 10.84 9.62 -2.85
C ARG A 42 11.88 9.40 -1.78
N ILE A 43 12.08 10.38 -0.89
CA ILE A 43 12.91 10.20 0.29
C ILE A 43 12.33 9.04 1.11
N PRO A 44 13.05 7.92 1.28
CA PRO A 44 12.55 6.78 2.02
C PRO A 44 12.39 7.19 3.48
N ARG A 45 11.15 7.35 3.93
CA ARG A 45 10.86 7.56 5.35
C ARG A 45 10.98 6.21 6.06
N PRO A 46 11.83 6.09 7.10
CA PRO A 46 11.90 4.87 7.90
C PRO A 46 10.50 4.52 8.39
N LYS A 47 10.04 3.31 8.04
CA LYS A 47 8.80 2.79 8.61
C LYS A 47 9.06 2.48 10.07
N VAL A 48 8.29 3.08 10.97
CA VAL A 48 8.35 2.74 12.39
C VAL A 48 7.66 1.38 12.56
N ASN A 49 8.45 0.31 12.49
CA ASN A 49 7.92 -1.04 12.46
C ASN A 49 7.46 -1.55 13.82
N ASN A 50 7.89 -0.92 14.93
CA ASN A 50 7.60 -1.42 16.29
C ASN A 50 7.30 -0.29 17.29
N TYR A 51 6.36 0.58 16.94
CA TYR A 51 5.98 1.68 17.83
C TYR A 51 5.33 1.18 19.13
N LEU A 52 4.68 0.01 19.12
CA LEU A 52 4.10 -0.59 20.32
C LEU A 52 5.16 -0.78 21.42
N SER A 53 6.33 -1.29 21.07
CA SER A 53 7.43 -1.46 22.03
C SER A 53 7.89 -0.15 22.68
N VAL A 54 7.69 0.98 22.00
CA VAL A 54 8.00 2.31 22.51
C VAL A 54 6.88 2.80 23.44
N VAL A 55 5.63 2.56 23.05
CA VAL A 55 4.43 2.92 23.86
C VAL A 55 4.39 2.15 25.19
N ASP A 56 4.85 0.90 25.19
CA ASP A 56 4.94 0.07 26.39
C ASP A 56 5.96 0.62 27.40
N GLN A 57 6.93 1.43 26.95
CA GLN A 57 7.95 2.05 27.79
C GLN A 57 7.54 3.43 28.32
N TYR A 58 6.45 4.02 27.83
CA TYR A 58 5.99 5.34 28.28
C TYR A 58 5.53 5.33 29.72
N THR A 59 5.89 6.37 30.47
CA THR A 59 5.20 6.66 31.74
C THR A 59 3.74 7.05 31.47
N ASP A 60 2.91 7.04 32.51
CA ASP A 60 1.50 7.42 32.36
C ASP A 60 1.34 8.88 31.89
N GLU A 61 2.23 9.78 32.33
CA GLU A 61 2.25 11.17 31.89
C GLU A 61 2.65 11.30 30.41
N GLU A 62 3.65 10.53 29.98
CA GLU A 62 4.08 10.49 28.58
C GLU A 62 3.00 9.90 27.68
N PHE A 63 2.37 8.81 28.12
CA PHE A 63 1.25 8.20 27.43
C PHE A 63 0.10 9.19 27.28
N GLN A 64 -0.30 9.85 28.37
CA GLN A 64 -1.38 10.84 28.35
C GLN A 64 -1.04 12.05 27.49
N ARG A 65 0.22 12.49 27.45
CA ARG A 65 0.65 13.60 26.58
C ARG A 65 0.56 13.22 25.11
N ASN A 66 0.96 12.00 24.75
CA ASN A 66 1.01 11.53 23.36
C ASN A 66 -0.38 11.17 22.82
N PHE A 67 -1.15 10.38 23.57
CA PHE A 67 -2.46 9.86 23.16
C PHE A 67 -3.65 10.70 23.65
N ARG A 68 -3.38 11.75 24.45
CA ARG A 68 -4.40 12.63 25.05
C ARG A 68 -5.46 11.87 25.88
N MET A 69 -5.09 10.70 26.37
CA MET A 69 -5.95 9.77 27.09
C MET A 69 -5.15 9.06 28.17
N SER A 70 -5.77 8.74 29.31
CA SER A 70 -5.11 7.94 30.34
C SER A 70 -4.93 6.49 29.87
N ARG A 71 -3.82 5.87 30.30
CA ARG A 71 -3.52 4.45 30.03
C ARG A 71 -4.66 3.50 30.40
N PRO A 72 -5.25 3.53 31.61
CA PRO A 72 -6.33 2.60 31.96
C PRO A 72 -7.59 2.77 31.08
N THR A 73 -7.90 3.99 30.64
CA THR A 73 -9.02 4.23 29.73
C THR A 73 -8.73 3.66 28.35
N CYS A 74 -7.50 3.82 27.85
CA CYS A 74 -7.10 3.20 26.58
C CYS A 74 -7.17 1.67 26.66
N GLU A 75 -6.72 1.06 27.74
CA GLU A 75 -6.78 -0.39 27.95
C GLU A 75 -8.23 -0.90 27.96
N SER A 76 -9.14 -0.14 28.59
CA SER A 76 -10.58 -0.44 28.58
C SER A 76 -11.15 -0.40 27.16
N LEU A 77 -10.79 0.62 26.36
CA LEU A 77 -11.22 0.71 24.97
C LEU A 77 -10.70 -0.42 24.10
N ILE A 78 -9.45 -0.86 24.33
CA ILE A 78 -8.86 -2.00 23.61
C ILE A 78 -9.65 -3.27 23.91
N GLN A 79 -10.00 -3.49 25.18
CA GLN A 79 -10.78 -4.65 25.60
C GLN A 79 -12.19 -4.62 25.00
N ASP A 80 -12.89 -3.49 25.12
CA ASP A 80 -14.23 -3.29 24.55
C ASP A 80 -14.21 -3.51 23.03
N PHE A 81 -13.18 -3.03 22.34
CA PHE A 81 -13.01 -3.22 20.90
C PHE A 81 -12.74 -4.68 20.51
N ALA A 82 -11.91 -5.39 21.28
CA ALA A 82 -11.62 -6.81 21.06
C ALA A 82 -12.87 -7.69 21.26
N ASP A 83 -13.77 -7.28 22.15
CA ASP A 83 -14.99 -8.02 22.47
C ASP A 83 -16.10 -7.84 21.41
N LEU A 84 -16.06 -6.76 20.62
CA LEU A 84 -17.00 -6.53 19.53
C LEU A 84 -17.03 -7.70 18.53
N SER A 85 -18.24 -8.06 18.08
CA SER A 85 -18.44 -9.08 17.04
C SER A 85 -17.85 -8.70 15.68
N LEU A 86 -17.54 -7.42 15.49
CA LEU A 86 -16.94 -6.87 14.28
C LEU A 86 -15.42 -7.05 14.24
N TYR A 87 -14.77 -7.27 15.39
CA TYR A 87 -13.33 -7.48 15.43
C TYR A 87 -13.02 -8.88 14.90
N PRO A 88 -12.19 -9.02 13.84
CA PRO A 88 -11.87 -10.33 13.28
C PRO A 88 -11.05 -11.14 14.28
N LYS A 89 -11.64 -12.24 14.77
CA LYS A 89 -11.01 -13.13 15.77
C LYS A 89 -10.20 -14.28 15.16
N ASN A 90 -10.31 -14.48 13.84
CA ASN A 90 -9.78 -15.66 13.17
C ASN A 90 -8.73 -15.27 12.12
N ASN A 91 -7.59 -15.95 12.13
CA ASN A 91 -6.55 -15.87 11.09
C ASN A 91 -6.67 -17.03 10.07
N ASP A 92 -7.83 -17.68 10.00
CA ASP A 92 -7.97 -18.99 9.35
C ASP A 92 -7.96 -18.93 7.81
N HIS A 93 -7.89 -17.74 7.22
CA HIS A 93 -7.92 -17.56 5.76
C HIS A 93 -6.62 -16.86 5.38
N GLY A 94 -5.83 -17.51 4.53
CA GLY A 94 -4.52 -16.99 4.11
C GLY A 94 -4.61 -15.53 3.64
N GLY A 95 -3.62 -14.72 4.02
CA GLY A 95 -3.62 -13.28 3.78
C GLY A 95 -2.62 -12.52 4.66
N MET A 96 -2.75 -11.20 4.72
CA MET A 96 -1.98 -10.37 5.65
C MET A 96 -2.42 -10.68 7.09
N PRO A 97 -1.49 -10.82 8.06
CA PRO A 97 -1.86 -11.03 9.44
C PRO A 97 -2.76 -9.90 9.95
N HIS A 98 -3.78 -10.26 10.72
CA HIS A 98 -4.65 -9.29 11.37
C HIS A 98 -3.86 -8.45 12.37
N ARG A 99 -4.11 -7.14 12.38
CA ARG A 99 -3.56 -6.25 13.40
C ARG A 99 -4.28 -6.47 14.72
N SER A 100 -3.54 -6.35 15.80
CA SER A 100 -4.08 -6.45 17.16
C SER A 100 -5.09 -5.34 17.43
N ALA A 101 -6.04 -5.60 18.34
CA ALA A 101 -6.99 -4.59 18.82
C ALA A 101 -6.26 -3.34 19.34
N GLN A 102 -5.14 -3.55 20.04
CA GLN A 102 -4.26 -2.50 20.52
C GLN A 102 -3.72 -1.63 19.37
N GLU A 103 -3.23 -2.21 18.28
CA GLU A 103 -2.76 -1.45 17.13
C GLU A 103 -3.86 -0.62 16.49
N HIS A 104 -5.07 -1.17 16.39
CA HIS A 104 -6.22 -0.45 15.84
C HIS A 104 -6.57 0.78 16.67
N ILE A 105 -6.66 0.63 17.99
CA ILE A 105 -7.00 1.74 18.90
C ILE A 105 -5.86 2.76 18.96
N LEU A 106 -4.61 2.33 19.15
CA LEU A 106 -3.47 3.26 19.27
C LEU A 106 -3.14 3.98 17.95
N SER A 107 -3.53 3.45 16.79
CA SER A 107 -3.39 4.17 15.52
C SER A 107 -4.44 5.27 15.34
N PHE A 108 -5.52 5.22 16.11
CA PHE A 108 -6.63 6.17 16.03
C PHE A 108 -6.49 7.32 17.04
N LEU A 109 -5.96 7.03 18.23
CA LEU A 109 -5.68 8.02 19.28
C LEU A 109 -4.53 8.96 18.90
#